data_AF-A0A127QRG8-F1
#
_entry.id   AF-A0A127QRG8-F1
#
_cell.length_a   1.000
_cell.length_b   1.000
_cell.length_c   1.000
_cell.angle_alpha   90.00
_cell.angle_beta   90.00
_cell.angle_gamma   90.00
#
_symmetry.space_group_name_H-M   'P 1'
#
loop_
_entity.id
_entity.type
_entity.pdbx_description
1 polymer ?
#
loop_
_entity_poly.entity_id
_entity_poly.type
_entity_poly.pdbx_seq_one_letter_code
_entity_poly.pdbx_strand_id
1 'polypeptide(L)'
;MKKNPAILICIGALLLVLGAILSFSSGPPKADAVLAQQCRDRMTAEKSEQSLVKQCDETAFATAMTATNAQAAALAISAANNSEVGGNALSKFLLGVGVVILAGGIFLKRKQAA
;
A
#
# COMPACT_ATOMS: atom_id res chain seq x y z
N MET A 1 38.78 2.46 -3.13
CA MET A 1 37.47 2.74 -3.77
C MET A 1 37.34 4.24 -4.00
N LYS A 2 37.16 4.69 -5.25
CA LYS A 2 36.88 6.12 -5.54
C LYS A 2 35.49 6.46 -4.98
N LYS A 3 35.41 7.38 -4.02
CA LYS A 3 34.13 7.85 -3.44
C LYS A 3 33.40 8.68 -4.51
N ASN A 4 32.49 8.06 -5.25
CA ASN A 4 31.67 8.74 -6.23
C ASN A 4 30.30 9.10 -5.62
N PRO A 5 30.09 10.34 -5.16
CA PRO A 5 28.83 10.73 -4.53
C PRO A 5 27.64 10.64 -5.50
N ALA A 6 27.88 10.59 -6.81
CA ALA A 6 26.83 10.37 -7.79
C ALA A 6 26.13 9.01 -7.58
N ILE A 7 26.84 7.98 -7.11
CA ILE A 7 26.24 6.68 -6.82
C ILE A 7 25.21 6.79 -5.70
N LEU A 8 25.53 7.51 -4.62
CA LEU A 8 24.60 7.75 -3.52
C LEU A 8 23.37 8.55 -3.98
N ILE A 9 23.58 9.58 -4.82
CA ILE A 9 22.48 10.37 -5.37
C ILE A 9 21.55 9.49 -6.21
N CYS A 10 22.10 8.66 -7.10
CA CYS A 10 21.32 7.75 -7.94
C CYS A 10 20.56 6.72 -7.11
N ILE A 11 21.20 6.11 -6.11
CA ILE A 11 20.54 5.13 -5.23
C ILE A 11 19.42 5.80 -4.42
N GLY A 12 19.69 6.97 -3.82
CA GLY A 12 18.69 7.71 -3.05
C GLY A 12 17.48 8.08 -3.91
N ALA A 13 17.71 8.60 -5.13
CA ALA A 13 16.64 8.92 -6.07
C ALA A 13 15.84 7.67 -6.48
N LEU A 14 16.51 6.56 -6.77
CA LEU A 14 15.83 5.29 -7.11
C LEU A 14 14.93 4.80 -5.98
N LEU A 15 15.42 4.80 -4.74
CA LEU A 15 14.65 4.39 -3.56
C LEU A 15 13.43 5.28 -3.34
N LEU A 16 13.56 6.60 -3.55
CA LEU A 16 12.44 7.53 -3.47
C LEU A 16 11.38 7.25 -4.54
N VAL A 17 11.79 7.00 -5.78
CA VAL A 17 10.86 6.67 -6.87
C VAL A 17 10.10 5.38 -6.56
N LEU A 18 10.81 4.33 -6.14
CA LEU A 18 10.18 3.05 -5.78
C LEU A 18 9.25 3.18 -4.57
N GLY A 19 9.68 3.88 -3.52
CA GLY A 19 8.87 4.15 -2.34
C GLY A 19 7.62 4.97 -2.66
N ALA A 20 7.74 5.97 -3.54
CA ALA A 20 6.61 6.78 -4.00
C ALA A 20 5.61 5.93 -4.80
N ILE A 21 6.08 5.14 -5.78
CA ILE A 21 5.21 4.25 -6.56
C ILE A 21 4.43 3.32 -5.62
N LEU A 22 5.11 2.65 -4.68
CA LEU A 22 4.45 1.78 -3.72
C LEU A 22 3.42 2.52 -2.86
N SER A 23 3.76 3.72 -2.39
CA SER A 23 2.86 4.54 -1.56
C SER A 23 1.62 5.04 -2.30
N PHE A 24 1.71 5.26 -3.62
CA PHE A 24 0.58 5.71 -4.44
C PHE A 24 -0.18 4.55 -5.09
N SER A 25 0.42 3.35 -5.19
CA SER A 25 -0.24 2.15 -5.70
C SER A 25 -1.01 1.36 -4.65
N SER A 26 -0.81 1.65 -3.35
CA SER A 26 -1.53 1.00 -2.26
C SER A 26 -2.92 1.61 -2.08
N GLY A 27 -3.90 1.14 -2.86
CA GLY A 27 -5.32 1.31 -2.57
C GLY A 27 -5.83 0.25 -1.59
N PRO A 28 -7.08 0.37 -1.11
CA PRO A 28 -7.64 -0.60 -0.18
C PRO A 28 -7.66 -2.02 -0.78
N PRO A 29 -7.56 -3.06 0.06
CA PRO A 29 -7.54 -4.44 -0.36
C PRO A 29 -8.83 -4.76 -1.10
N LYS A 30 -8.68 -5.34 -2.29
CA LYS A 30 -9.82 -5.76 -3.10
C LYS A 30 -10.34 -7.12 -2.67
N ALA A 31 -11.66 -7.23 -2.54
CA ALA A 31 -12.33 -8.50 -2.27
C ALA A 31 -12.03 -9.48 -3.41
N ASP A 32 -11.92 -10.77 -3.09
CA ASP A 32 -11.87 -11.79 -4.13
C ASP A 32 -13.20 -11.84 -4.90
N ALA A 33 -13.16 -12.38 -6.13
CA ALA A 33 -14.31 -12.37 -7.00
C ALA A 33 -15.54 -13.08 -6.42
N VAL A 34 -15.35 -14.12 -5.60
CA VAL A 34 -16.46 -14.88 -4.99
C VAL A 34 -17.08 -14.05 -3.87
N LEU A 35 -16.26 -13.50 -2.98
CA LEU A 35 -16.72 -12.65 -1.87
C LEU A 35 -17.43 -11.38 -2.36
N ALA A 36 -16.89 -10.76 -3.40
CA ALA A 36 -17.47 -9.56 -4.01
C ALA A 36 -18.84 -9.86 -4.63
N GLN A 37 -19.01 -11.00 -5.30
CA GLN A 37 -20.31 -11.40 -5.85
C GLN A 37 -21.32 -11.72 -4.75
N GLN A 38 -20.93 -12.45 -3.70
CA GLN A 38 -21.82 -12.73 -2.57
C GLN A 38 -22.33 -11.45 -1.88
N CYS A 39 -21.46 -10.45 -1.73
CA CYS A 39 -21.85 -9.15 -1.20
C CYS A 39 -22.84 -8.43 -2.15
N ARG A 40 -22.57 -8.43 -3.46
CA ARG A 40 -23.45 -7.81 -4.46
C ARG A 40 -24.83 -8.47 -4.50
N ASP A 41 -24.89 -9.80 -4.47
CA ASP A 41 -26.15 -10.55 -4.48
C ASP A 41 -26.99 -10.19 -3.25
N ARG A 42 -26.36 -10.16 -2.06
CA ARG A 42 -27.02 -9.75 -0.81
C ARG A 42 -27.53 -8.31 -0.87
N MET A 43 -26.68 -7.37 -1.28
CA MET A 43 -27.05 -5.96 -1.37
C MET A 43 -28.15 -5.68 -2.39
N THR A 44 -28.13 -6.41 -3.51
CA THR A 44 -29.18 -6.30 -4.54
C THR A 44 -30.50 -6.88 -4.03
N ALA A 45 -30.45 -8.00 -3.29
CA ALA A 45 -31.64 -8.58 -2.64
C ALA A 45 -32.24 -7.64 -1.60
N GLU A 46 -31.41 -6.90 -0.86
CA GLU A 46 -31.84 -5.89 0.14
C GLU A 46 -32.27 -4.55 -0.49
N LYS A 47 -32.24 -4.42 -1.83
CA LYS A 47 -32.52 -3.18 -2.57
C LYS A 47 -31.66 -1.98 -2.12
N SER A 48 -30.44 -2.26 -1.72
CA SER A 48 -29.46 -1.25 -1.29
C SER A 48 -29.06 -0.32 -2.43
N GLU A 49 -28.60 0.88 -2.09
CA GLU A 49 -28.14 1.86 -3.07
C GLU A 49 -26.96 1.34 -3.91
N GLN A 50 -26.87 1.76 -5.19
CA GLN A 50 -25.76 1.35 -6.06
C GLN A 50 -24.39 1.79 -5.54
N SER A 51 -24.33 2.85 -4.74
CA SER A 51 -23.12 3.32 -4.04
C SER A 51 -22.59 2.27 -3.06
N LEU A 52 -23.48 1.53 -2.39
CA LEU A 52 -23.14 0.45 -1.46
C LEU A 52 -22.75 -0.83 -2.19
N VAL A 53 -23.40 -1.12 -3.32
CA VAL A 53 -23.04 -2.26 -4.17
C VAL A 53 -21.61 -2.14 -4.71
N LYS A 54 -21.15 -0.91 -5.02
CA LYS A 54 -19.75 -0.66 -5.42
C LYS A 54 -18.74 -0.91 -4.31
N GLN A 55 -19.12 -0.74 -3.04
CA GLN A 55 -18.22 -1.01 -1.91
C GLN A 55 -17.96 -2.50 -1.71
N CYS A 56 -18.76 -3.39 -2.31
CA CYS A 56 -18.49 -4.84 -2.31
C CYS A 56 -17.17 -5.23 -2.99
N ASP A 57 -16.52 -4.33 -3.75
CA ASP A 57 -15.18 -4.58 -4.29
C ASP A 57 -14.08 -4.44 -3.22
N GLU A 58 -14.40 -3.89 -2.05
CA GLU A 58 -13.48 -3.69 -0.94
C GLU A 58 -13.59 -4.85 0.06
N THR A 59 -12.46 -5.50 0.40
CA THR A 59 -12.46 -6.71 1.23
C THR A 59 -13.13 -6.49 2.58
N ALA A 60 -12.87 -5.35 3.23
CA ALA A 60 -13.42 -5.05 4.54
C ALA A 60 -14.95 -4.95 4.51
N PHE A 61 -15.49 -4.24 3.52
CA PHE A 61 -16.94 -4.08 3.36
C PHE A 61 -17.62 -5.38 2.97
N ALA A 62 -17.08 -6.08 1.96
CA ALA A 62 -17.63 -7.35 1.52
C ALA A 62 -17.64 -8.40 2.65
N THR A 63 -16.55 -8.49 3.42
CA THR A 63 -16.44 -9.37 4.58
C THR A 63 -17.45 -8.99 5.66
N ALA A 64 -17.60 -7.70 5.99
CA ALA A 64 -18.56 -7.26 7.00
C ALA A 64 -20.01 -7.62 6.62
N MET A 65 -20.30 -7.63 5.32
CA MET A 65 -21.64 -7.90 4.78
C MET A 65 -21.91 -9.38 4.51
N THR A 66 -20.91 -10.26 4.47
CA THR A 66 -21.11 -11.69 4.15
C THR A 66 -20.63 -12.64 5.24
N ALA A 67 -19.78 -12.20 6.16
CA ALA A 67 -19.27 -13.04 7.23
C ALA A 67 -20.40 -13.47 8.16
N THR A 68 -20.48 -14.78 8.39
CA THR A 68 -21.48 -15.40 9.26
C THR A 68 -21.03 -15.48 10.72
N ASN A 69 -19.74 -15.23 10.99
CA ASN A 69 -19.18 -15.19 12.33
C ASN A 69 -18.06 -14.13 12.46
N ALA A 70 -17.88 -13.62 13.68
CA ALA A 70 -16.92 -12.56 13.97
C ALA A 70 -15.45 -13.03 13.77
N GLN A 71 -15.18 -14.33 13.93
CA GLN A 71 -13.83 -14.86 13.84
C GLN A 71 -13.34 -14.97 12.39
N ALA A 72 -14.18 -15.42 11.45
CA ALA A 72 -13.86 -15.41 10.03
C ALA A 72 -13.72 -13.98 9.50
N ALA A 73 -14.58 -13.06 9.97
CA ALA A 73 -14.44 -11.65 9.64
C ALA A 73 -13.09 -11.08 10.12
N ALA A 74 -12.72 -11.34 11.38
CA ALA A 74 -11.45 -10.88 11.94
C ALA A 74 -10.23 -11.45 11.19
N LEU A 75 -10.26 -12.72 10.78
CA LEU A 75 -9.19 -13.33 10.00
C LEU A 75 -9.05 -12.72 8.61
N ALA A 76 -10.15 -12.51 7.88
CA ALA A 76 -10.12 -11.89 6.56
C ALA A 76 -9.65 -10.42 6.63
N ILE A 77 -10.13 -9.65 7.61
CA ILE A 77 -9.72 -8.26 7.82
C ILE A 77 -8.25 -8.17 8.26
N SER A 78 -7.79 -9.04 9.17
CA SER A 78 -6.39 -9.02 9.62
C SER A 78 -5.41 -9.44 8.53
N ALA A 79 -5.76 -10.41 7.67
CA ALA A 79 -4.95 -10.79 6.51
C ALA A 79 -4.85 -9.65 5.49
N ALA A 80 -5.95 -8.94 5.25
CA ALA A 80 -5.99 -7.77 4.38
C ALA A 80 -5.15 -6.60 4.96
N ASN A 81 -5.32 -6.30 6.24
CA ASN A 81 -4.54 -5.28 6.95
C ASN A 81 -3.04 -5.61 6.99
N ASN A 82 -2.64 -6.88 7.12
CA ASN A 82 -1.23 -7.23 7.16
C ASN A 82 -0.53 -6.95 5.81
N SER A 83 -1.26 -7.11 4.71
CA SER A 83 -0.78 -6.76 3.37
C SER A 83 -0.69 -5.25 3.17
N GLU A 84 -1.66 -4.47 3.66
CA GLU A 84 -1.61 -3.01 3.64
C GLU A 84 -0.49 -2.45 4.54
N VAL A 85 -0.37 -2.96 5.77
CA VAL A 85 0.64 -2.55 6.74
C VAL A 85 2.03 -2.89 6.20
N GLY A 86 2.23 -4.08 5.63
CA GLY A 86 3.49 -4.47 5.01
C GLY A 86 3.90 -3.54 3.85
N GLY A 87 2.99 -3.28 2.92
CA GLY A 87 3.23 -2.39 1.78
C GLY A 87 3.51 -0.94 2.20
N ASN A 88 2.73 -0.41 3.15
CA ASN A 88 2.88 0.95 3.65
C ASN A 88 4.11 1.12 4.56
N ALA A 89 4.48 0.10 5.34
CA ALA A 89 5.71 0.11 6.11
C ALA A 89 6.93 0.07 5.19
N LEU A 90 6.91 -0.76 4.14
CA LEU A 90 7.97 -0.83 3.14
C LEU A 90 8.11 0.49 2.37
N SER A 91 7.00 1.10 1.94
CA SER A 91 7.04 2.38 1.22
C SER A 91 7.64 3.49 2.09
N LYS A 92 7.21 3.63 3.35
CA LYS A 92 7.77 4.59 4.31
C LYS A 92 9.24 4.34 4.59
N PHE A 93 9.65 3.08 4.71
CA PHE A 93 11.05 2.71 4.88
C PHE A 93 11.90 3.16 3.68
N LEU A 94 11.47 2.81 2.46
CA LEU A 94 12.17 3.19 1.22
C LEU A 94 12.25 4.71 1.05
N LEU A 95 11.16 5.42 1.34
CA LEU A 95 11.13 6.88 1.31
C LEU A 95 12.11 7.47 2.34
N GLY A 96 12.06 7.02 3.59
CA GLY A 96 12.93 7.52 4.66
C GLY A 96 14.42 7.29 4.36
N VAL A 97 14.79 6.06 4.02
CA VAL A 97 16.18 5.71 3.67
C VAL A 97 16.62 6.45 2.39
N GLY A 98 15.74 6.55 1.39
CA GLY A 98 15.99 7.28 0.15
C GLY A 98 16.32 8.75 0.39
N VAL A 99 15.56 9.45 1.24
CA VAL A 99 15.85 10.84 1.63
C VAL A 99 17.23 10.98 2.26
N VAL A 100 17.56 10.13 3.23
CA VAL A 100 18.85 10.19 3.95
C VAL A 100 20.02 9.96 3.01
N ILE A 101 19.93 8.93 2.16
CA ILE A 101 20.98 8.60 1.19
C ILE A 101 21.15 9.72 0.16
N LEU A 102 20.04 10.25 -0.38
CA LEU A 102 20.06 11.35 -1.35
C LEU A 102 20.71 12.61 -0.76
N ALA A 103 20.28 13.02 0.45
CA ALA A 103 20.82 14.17 1.14
C ALA A 103 22.33 14.00 1.44
N GLY A 104 22.74 12.82 1.91
CA GLY A 104 24.14 12.49 2.14
C GLY A 104 24.98 12.55 0.86
N GLY A 105 24.47 12.03 -0.26
CA GLY A 105 25.12 12.11 -1.57
C GLY A 105 25.30 13.55 -2.06
N ILE A 106 24.27 14.39 -1.93
CA ILE A 106 24.34 15.81 -2.29
C ILE A 106 25.35 16.54 -1.39
N PHE A 107 25.32 16.30 -0.08
CA PHE A 107 26.25 16.92 0.86
C PHE A 107 27.71 16.56 0.57
N LEU A 108 28.00 15.28 0.31
CA LEU A 108 29.33 14.83 -0.07
C LEU A 108 29.79 15.43 -1.41
N LYS A 109 28.90 15.55 -2.40
CA LYS A 109 29.20 16.20 -3.68
C LYS A 109 29.56 17.68 -3.49
N ARG A 110 28.82 18.40 -2.63
CA ARG A 110 29.11 19.81 -2.32
C ARG A 110 30.45 19.97 -1.60
N LYS A 111 30.78 19.08 -0.67
CA LYS A 111 32.09 19.07 0.01
C LYS A 111 33.28 18.77 -0.91
N GLN A 112 33.06 18.05 -2.01
CA GLN A 112 34.11 17.77 -2.99
C GLN A 112 34.28 18.89 -4.03
N ALA A 113 33.27 19.77 -4.16
CA ALA A 113 33.26 20.89 -5.10
C ALA A 113 33.67 22.23 -4.45
N ALA A 114 33.87 22.25 -3.13
CA ALA A 114 34.42 23.35 -2.36
C ALA A 114 35.87 23.05 -1.99
#